data_AF-A0AAU6U7L6-F1
#
_entry.id   AF-A0AAU6U7L6-F1
#
_cell.length_a   1.000
_cell.length_b   1.000
_cell.length_c   1.000
_cell.angle_alpha   90.00
_cell.angle_beta   90.00
_cell.angle_gamma   90.00
#
_symmetry.space_group_name_H-M   'P 1'
#
loop_
_entity.id
_entity.type
_entity.pdbx_description
1 polymer ?
#
loop_
_entity_poly.entity_id
_entity_poly.type
_entity_poly.pdbx_seq_one_letter_code
_entity_poly.pdbx_strand_id
1 'polypeptide(L)'
;MNDVEVEEHPPRSGEPLFRYIAEQYQTLQQEPVLYQWMVTYLNPDKRLMGGGVFLVFMVIAIAMGTSGKEIATQSFIIFSSFAVVMGAYVWFLICANKIYHYHITAKGIYYTQKDDIPEIAFIIMRGVGWFGCIACILVAGLLGPAAFIGAGASALLAWKIKDMKPELKEEVCLYSNGDKAELTLFEKGRAIKLHGREHISEFGVLYCLEGEYQKVLKLLYPYLDNYEVHEVDSWRAF
;
A
#
# COMPACT_ATOMS: atom_id res chain seq x y z
N MET A 1 1.04 -9.02 37.72
CA MET A 1 0.33 -7.85 37.17
C MET A 1 1.32 -6.71 37.27
N ASN A 2 2.07 -6.47 36.19
CA ASN A 2 2.87 -5.26 36.08
C ASN A 2 1.99 -4.29 35.30
N ASP A 3 1.58 -3.24 35.99
CA ASP A 3 0.99 -2.07 35.35
C ASP A 3 2.01 -1.53 34.36
N VAL A 4 1.68 -1.66 33.08
CA VAL A 4 2.39 -0.95 32.04
C VAL A 4 1.95 0.50 32.21
N GLU A 5 2.74 1.29 32.95
CA GLU A 5 2.70 2.74 32.86
C GLU A 5 2.97 3.10 31.40
N VAL A 6 1.90 3.25 30.63
CA VAL A 6 1.95 3.79 29.28
C VAL A 6 2.28 5.26 29.46
N GLU A 7 3.53 5.63 29.19
CA GLU A 7 4.05 7.01 29.21
C GLU A 7 2.98 8.03 28.75
N GLU A 8 2.70 9.03 29.59
CA GLU A 8 1.62 10.02 29.37
C GLU A 8 1.78 10.82 28.07
N HIS A 9 2.98 10.85 27.46
CA HIS A 9 3.26 11.65 26.27
C HIS A 9 4.10 10.88 25.23
N PRO A 10 3.50 10.31 24.18
CA PRO A 10 4.25 9.69 23.11
C PRO A 10 5.12 10.71 22.34
N PRO A 11 6.31 10.31 21.85
CA PRO A 11 7.18 11.19 21.07
C PRO A 11 6.50 11.63 19.77
N ARG A 12 6.60 12.93 19.42
CA ARG A 12 5.82 13.52 18.33
C ARG A 12 6.26 13.14 16.90
N SER A 13 7.53 12.81 16.67
CA SER A 13 8.04 12.41 15.35
C SER A 13 9.45 11.83 15.40
N GLY A 14 9.86 11.18 14.31
CA GLY A 14 11.22 10.72 14.08
C GLY A 14 11.53 9.34 14.67
N GLU A 15 12.82 9.01 14.76
CA GLU A 15 13.32 7.74 15.30
C GLU A 15 12.74 7.32 16.66
N PRO A 16 12.55 8.20 17.67
CA PRO A 16 11.96 7.79 18.94
C PRO A 16 10.50 7.33 18.81
N LEU A 17 9.73 7.91 17.88
CA LEU A 17 8.36 7.45 17.61
C LEU A 17 8.34 6.06 16.99
N PHE A 18 9.22 5.78 16.03
CA PHE A 18 9.31 4.45 15.43
C PHE A 18 9.69 3.37 16.46
N ARG A 19 10.61 3.68 17.38
CA ARG A 19 10.97 2.76 18.48
C ARG A 19 9.79 2.51 19.41
N TYR A 20 9.11 3.58 19.81
CA TYR A 20 7.92 3.47 20.65
C TYR A 20 6.82 2.60 20.00
N ILE A 21 6.50 2.82 18.72
CA ILE A 21 5.51 2.01 17.99
C ILE A 21 5.94 0.54 17.94
N ALA A 22 7.22 0.26 17.67
CA ALA A 22 7.74 -1.11 17.64
C ALA A 22 7.64 -1.80 19.02
N GLU A 23 7.89 -1.08 20.11
CA GLU A 23 7.74 -1.59 21.48
C GLU A 23 6.27 -1.88 21.82
N GLN A 24 5.35 -0.99 21.44
CA GLN A 24 3.91 -1.22 21.61
C GLN A 24 3.45 -2.43 20.78
N TYR A 25 3.92 -2.56 19.54
CA TYR A 25 3.63 -3.70 18.69
C TYR A 25 4.09 -5.02 19.33
N GLN A 26 5.33 -5.08 19.83
CA GLN A 26 5.84 -6.26 20.54
C GLN A 26 5.04 -6.57 21.82
N THR A 27 4.62 -5.55 22.55
CA THR A 27 3.79 -5.71 23.76
C THR A 27 2.45 -6.34 23.43
N LEU A 28 1.79 -5.89 22.36
CA LEU A 28 0.52 -6.46 21.90
C LEU A 28 0.68 -7.88 21.35
N GLN A 29 1.80 -8.21 20.71
CA GLN A 29 2.07 -9.59 20.28
C GLN A 29 2.18 -10.59 21.43
N GLN A 30 2.55 -10.14 22.64
CA GLN A 30 2.62 -11.01 23.82
C GLN A 30 1.25 -11.22 24.48
N GLU A 31 0.25 -10.42 24.12
CA GLU A 31 -1.09 -10.55 24.66
C GLU A 31 -1.88 -11.70 24.05
N PRO A 32 -2.85 -12.26 24.80
CA PRO A 32 -3.77 -13.22 24.23
C PRO A 32 -4.59 -12.57 23.10
N VAL A 33 -4.40 -13.07 21.88
CA VAL A 33 -5.18 -12.65 20.71
C VAL A 33 -6.61 -13.17 20.86
N LEU A 34 -7.56 -12.25 20.94
CA LEU A 34 -8.99 -12.53 21.07
C LEU A 34 -9.59 -12.94 19.72
N TYR A 35 -9.17 -12.25 18.66
CA TYR A 35 -9.65 -12.51 17.32
C TYR A 35 -8.61 -12.13 16.28
N GLN A 36 -8.50 -12.96 15.24
CA GLN A 36 -7.59 -12.72 14.12
C GLN A 36 -8.29 -13.03 12.80
N TRP A 37 -8.04 -12.22 11.78
CA TRP A 37 -8.52 -12.48 10.43
C TRP A 37 -7.60 -11.86 9.38
N MET A 38 -7.69 -12.40 8.18
CA MET A 38 -6.98 -11.91 7.00
C MET A 38 -8.00 -11.42 5.98
N VAL A 39 -7.76 -10.24 5.42
CA VAL A 39 -8.63 -9.66 4.39
C VAL A 39 -7.80 -9.02 3.29
N THR A 40 -8.21 -9.29 2.05
CA THR A 40 -7.64 -8.65 0.87
C THR A 40 -8.50 -7.46 0.49
N TYR A 41 -7.99 -6.26 0.71
CA TYR A 41 -8.59 -5.03 0.24
C TYR A 41 -8.30 -4.85 -1.26
N LEU A 42 -9.34 -4.92 -2.07
CA LEU A 42 -9.26 -4.59 -3.49
C LEU A 42 -9.29 -3.08 -3.65
N ASN A 43 -8.21 -2.53 -4.20
CA ASN A 43 -8.16 -1.10 -4.48
C ASN A 43 -9.16 -0.77 -5.61
N PRO A 44 -10.24 -0.02 -5.33
CA PRO A 44 -11.29 0.25 -6.32
C PRO A 44 -10.76 1.08 -7.49
N ASP A 45 -9.81 1.97 -7.22
CA ASP A 45 -9.23 2.88 -8.22
C ASP A 45 -8.22 2.19 -9.13
N LYS A 46 -7.80 0.96 -8.80
CA LYS A 46 -6.83 0.18 -9.57
C LYS A 46 -7.18 0.08 -11.06
N ARG A 47 -8.45 -0.23 -11.35
CA ARG A 47 -8.91 -0.39 -12.74
C ARG A 47 -8.96 0.95 -13.46
N LEU A 48 -9.44 1.98 -12.77
CA LEU A 48 -9.59 3.32 -13.33
C LEU A 48 -8.22 3.95 -13.61
N MET A 49 -7.29 3.90 -12.65
CA MET A 49 -5.96 4.48 -12.78
C MET A 49 -5.12 3.71 -13.81
N GLY A 50 -5.00 2.39 -13.68
CA GLY A 50 -4.21 1.58 -14.61
C GLY A 50 -4.76 1.61 -16.03
N GLY A 51 -6.08 1.47 -16.18
CA GLY A 51 -6.77 1.57 -17.47
C GLY A 51 -6.70 2.98 -18.06
N GLY A 52 -6.85 4.02 -17.23
CA GLY A 52 -6.77 5.42 -17.65
C GLY A 52 -5.40 5.77 -18.21
N VAL A 53 -4.32 5.41 -17.52
CA VAL A 53 -2.94 5.62 -17.99
C VAL A 53 -2.69 4.90 -19.31
N PHE A 54 -3.12 3.63 -19.40
CA PHE A 54 -3.03 2.87 -20.66
C PHE A 54 -3.74 3.57 -21.81
N LEU A 55 -4.99 4.01 -21.59
CA LEU A 55 -5.80 4.67 -22.62
C LEU A 55 -5.18 6.00 -23.08
N VAL A 56 -4.66 6.81 -22.16
CA VAL A 56 -4.01 8.09 -22.50
C VAL A 56 -2.84 7.87 -23.46
N PHE A 57 -1.92 6.96 -23.14
CA PHE A 57 -0.78 6.67 -24.02
C PHE A 57 -1.20 5.98 -25.32
N MET A 58 -2.27 5.18 -25.30
CA MET A 58 -2.79 4.55 -26.52
C MET A 58 -3.42 5.58 -27.47
N VAL A 59 -4.14 6.58 -26.95
CA VAL A 59 -4.67 7.69 -27.75
C VAL A 59 -3.54 8.49 -28.39
N ILE A 60 -2.46 8.77 -27.64
CA ILE A 60 -1.26 9.43 -28.16
C ILE A 60 -0.63 8.58 -29.28
N ALA A 61 -0.50 7.26 -29.07
CA ALA A 61 0.05 6.34 -30.06
C ALA A 61 -0.76 6.40 -31.37
N ILE A 62 -2.08 6.32 -31.30
CA ILE A 62 -2.97 6.37 -32.46
C ILE A 62 -2.86 7.74 -33.15
N ALA A 63 -2.90 8.84 -32.40
CA ALA A 63 -2.80 10.19 -32.97
C ALA A 63 -1.51 10.37 -33.80
N MET A 64 -0.37 9.87 -33.29
CA MET A 64 0.91 9.95 -33.97
C MET A 64 1.08 8.91 -35.09
N GLY A 65 0.38 7.77 -35.01
CA GLY A 65 0.49 6.63 -35.92
C GLY A 65 -0.31 6.72 -37.23
N THR A 66 -1.27 7.63 -37.33
CA THR A 66 -2.25 7.69 -38.44
C THR A 66 -1.70 8.20 -39.77
N SER A 67 -0.46 8.70 -39.81
CA SER A 67 0.08 9.38 -40.99
C SER A 67 0.64 8.45 -42.08
N GLY A 68 0.64 7.12 -41.88
CA GLY A 68 1.10 6.13 -42.87
C GLY A 68 2.60 6.16 -43.20
N LYS A 69 3.36 7.07 -42.60
CA LYS A 69 4.83 7.20 -42.75
C LYS A 69 5.54 6.18 -41.86
N GLU A 70 6.75 5.77 -42.23
CA GLU A 70 7.58 4.87 -41.40
C GLU A 70 7.80 5.44 -39.99
N ILE A 71 8.09 6.73 -39.88
CA ILE A 71 8.25 7.45 -38.60
C ILE A 71 6.97 7.40 -37.75
N ALA A 72 5.80 7.47 -38.37
CA ALA A 72 4.51 7.36 -37.69
C ALA A 72 4.29 5.93 -37.16
N THR A 73 4.67 4.93 -37.95
CA THR A 73 4.61 3.51 -37.56
C THR A 73 5.54 3.21 -36.39
N GLN A 74 6.78 3.74 -36.41
CA GLN A 74 7.72 3.62 -35.30
C GLN A 74 7.20 4.31 -34.03
N SER A 75 6.63 5.51 -34.16
CA SER A 75 6.04 6.24 -33.03
C SER A 75 4.88 5.44 -32.43
N PHE A 76 4.00 4.86 -33.25
CA PHE A 76 2.90 4.02 -32.79
C PHE A 76 3.39 2.82 -31.97
N ILE A 77 4.42 2.11 -32.43
CA ILE A 77 4.99 0.96 -31.71
C ILE A 77 5.59 1.40 -30.36
N ILE A 78 6.35 2.50 -30.34
CA ILE A 78 6.98 3.00 -29.11
C ILE A 78 5.91 3.38 -28.08
N PHE A 79 4.96 4.24 -28.45
CA PHE A 79 3.93 4.71 -27.53
C PHE A 79 2.96 3.61 -27.08
N SER A 80 2.62 2.65 -27.95
CA SER A 80 1.79 1.50 -27.56
C SER A 80 2.53 0.57 -26.59
N SER A 81 3.83 0.32 -26.82
CA SER A 81 4.65 -0.45 -25.86
C SER A 81 4.75 0.25 -24.50
N PHE A 82 4.92 1.58 -24.52
CA PHE A 82 4.96 2.39 -23.30
C PHE A 82 3.60 2.41 -22.58
N ALA A 83 2.48 2.46 -23.32
CA ALA A 83 1.14 2.36 -22.77
C ALA A 83 0.94 1.06 -21.96
N VAL A 84 1.36 -0.07 -22.55
CA VAL A 84 1.26 -1.38 -21.89
C VAL A 84 2.12 -1.42 -20.63
N VAL A 85 3.39 -0.99 -20.72
CA VAL A 85 4.32 -1.01 -19.59
C VAL A 85 3.85 -0.09 -18.45
N MET A 86 3.47 1.15 -18.77
CA MET A 86 3.00 2.11 -17.76
C MET A 86 1.65 1.72 -17.17
N GLY A 87 0.72 1.24 -17.99
CA GLY A 87 -0.57 0.73 -17.50
C GLY A 87 -0.39 -0.44 -16.54
N ALA A 88 0.46 -1.41 -16.88
CA ALA A 88 0.82 -2.52 -15.99
C ALA A 88 1.54 -2.05 -14.73
N TYR A 89 2.47 -1.09 -14.84
CA TYR A 89 3.17 -0.50 -13.70
C TYR A 89 2.19 0.10 -12.69
N VAL A 90 1.26 0.95 -13.15
CA VAL A 90 0.24 1.53 -12.28
C VAL A 90 -0.68 0.45 -11.69
N TRP A 91 -1.11 -0.50 -12.52
CA TRP A 91 -2.04 -1.55 -12.09
C TRP A 91 -1.47 -2.48 -11.02
N PHE A 92 -0.22 -2.93 -11.19
CA PHE A 92 0.36 -3.95 -10.31
C PHE A 92 1.18 -3.38 -9.16
N LEU A 93 1.80 -2.20 -9.31
CA LEU A 93 2.73 -1.66 -8.32
C LEU A 93 2.16 -0.46 -7.55
N ILE A 94 1.56 0.51 -8.25
CA ILE A 94 1.03 1.71 -7.57
C ILE A 94 -0.31 1.41 -6.89
N CYS A 95 -1.21 0.76 -7.64
CA CYS A 95 -2.55 0.43 -7.17
C CYS A 95 -2.66 -1.06 -6.80
N ALA A 96 -1.59 -1.63 -6.25
CA ALA A 96 -1.61 -3.00 -5.76
C ALA A 96 -2.76 -3.18 -4.76
N ASN A 97 -3.35 -4.38 -4.75
CA ASN A 97 -4.28 -4.72 -3.68
C ASN A 97 -3.47 -4.84 -2.38
N LYS A 98 -4.14 -4.70 -1.24
CA LYS A 98 -3.48 -4.79 0.05
C LYS A 98 -4.04 -5.97 0.82
N ILE A 99 -3.17 -6.73 1.45
CA ILE A 99 -3.51 -7.80 2.37
C ILE A 99 -3.29 -7.27 3.77
N TYR A 100 -4.32 -7.37 4.59
CA TYR A 100 -4.29 -7.02 5.99
C TYR A 100 -4.45 -8.29 6.83
N HIS A 101 -3.58 -8.47 7.83
CA HIS A 101 -3.74 -9.48 8.88
C HIS A 101 -3.95 -8.78 10.20
N TYR A 102 -5.19 -8.77 10.67
CA TYR A 102 -5.59 -8.11 11.90
C TYR A 102 -5.56 -9.06 13.08
N HIS A 103 -5.14 -8.54 14.24
CA HIS A 103 -5.16 -9.21 15.52
C HIS A 103 -5.72 -8.25 16.57
N ILE A 104 -6.82 -8.65 17.20
CA ILE A 104 -7.46 -7.91 18.30
C ILE A 104 -6.97 -8.48 19.62
N THR A 105 -6.52 -7.62 20.52
CA THR A 105 -6.19 -7.94 21.91
C THR A 105 -7.02 -7.09 22.86
N ALA A 106 -6.85 -7.31 24.16
CA ALA A 106 -7.55 -6.54 25.18
C ALA A 106 -7.01 -5.10 25.32
N LYS A 107 -5.72 -4.86 25.03
CA LYS A 107 -5.15 -3.50 25.10
C LYS A 107 -5.20 -2.72 23.79
N GLY A 108 -5.33 -3.40 22.65
CA GLY A 108 -5.39 -2.73 21.36
C GLY A 108 -5.50 -3.68 20.19
N ILE A 109 -5.23 -3.15 19.00
CA ILE A 109 -5.25 -3.88 17.75
C ILE A 109 -3.89 -3.69 17.10
N TYR A 110 -3.31 -4.78 16.60
CA TYR A 110 -2.15 -4.69 15.73
C TYR A 110 -2.43 -5.44 14.43
N TYR A 111 -1.85 -4.95 13.34
CA TYR A 111 -1.99 -5.60 12.06
C TYR A 111 -0.76 -5.46 11.21
N THR A 112 -0.62 -6.39 10.28
CA THR A 112 0.36 -6.29 9.23
C THR A 112 -0.33 -5.94 7.93
N GLN A 113 0.21 -4.97 7.21
CA GLN A 113 -0.18 -4.61 5.86
C GLN A 113 0.92 -5.07 4.90
N LYS A 114 0.50 -5.77 3.85
CA LYS A 114 1.38 -6.22 2.77
C LYS A 114 0.73 -5.91 1.44
N ASP A 115 1.50 -5.40 0.49
CA ASP A 115 1.01 -5.26 -0.88
C ASP A 115 0.93 -6.65 -1.55
N ASP A 116 -0.22 -6.94 -2.15
CA ASP A 116 -0.50 -8.15 -2.93
C ASP A 116 0.11 -8.03 -4.33
N ILE A 117 1.43 -7.90 -4.35
CA ILE A 117 2.22 -7.88 -5.57
C ILE A 117 2.59 -9.34 -5.86
N PRO A 118 2.18 -9.88 -7.03
CA PRO A 118 2.48 -11.26 -7.36
C PRO A 118 3.99 -11.43 -7.53
N GLU A 119 4.55 -12.53 -7.02
CA GLU A 119 6.00 -12.76 -7.00
C GLU A 119 6.64 -12.71 -8.41
N ILE A 120 5.87 -13.15 -9.42
CA ILE A 120 6.24 -13.06 -10.84
C ILE A 120 6.57 -11.63 -11.28
N ALA A 121 5.93 -10.60 -10.70
CA ALA A 121 6.22 -9.21 -11.05
C ALA A 121 7.68 -8.86 -10.70
N PHE A 122 8.18 -9.30 -9.56
CA PHE A 122 9.58 -9.09 -9.17
C PHE A 122 10.55 -9.83 -10.10
N ILE A 123 10.19 -11.04 -10.55
CA ILE A 123 11.01 -11.81 -11.51
C ILE A 123 11.06 -11.08 -12.86
N ILE A 124 9.92 -10.64 -13.38
CA ILE A 124 9.84 -9.90 -14.64
C ILE A 124 10.66 -8.60 -14.53
N MET A 125 10.48 -7.83 -13.46
CA MET A 125 11.20 -6.58 -13.26
C MET A 125 12.72 -6.78 -13.21
N ARG A 126 13.19 -7.84 -12.53
CA ARG A 126 14.61 -8.24 -12.54
C ARG A 126 15.08 -8.65 -13.94
N GLY A 127 14.26 -9.40 -14.67
CA GLY A 127 14.54 -9.80 -16.05
C GLY A 127 14.67 -8.61 -17.00
N VAL A 128 13.75 -7.65 -16.92
CA VAL A 128 13.78 -6.39 -17.67
C VAL A 128 15.01 -5.56 -17.30
N GLY A 129 15.33 -5.46 -16.01
CA GLY A 129 16.55 -4.78 -15.54
C GLY A 129 17.83 -5.38 -16.13
N TRP A 130 17.95 -6.72 -16.11
CA TRP A 130 19.09 -7.43 -16.67
C TRP A 130 19.20 -7.25 -18.19
N PHE A 131 18.08 -7.41 -18.91
CA PHE A 131 18.01 -7.17 -20.34
C PHE A 131 18.39 -5.74 -20.71
N GLY A 132 17.88 -4.76 -19.95
CA GLY A 132 18.23 -3.35 -20.09
C GLY A 132 19.73 -3.11 -19.93
N CYS A 133 20.36 -3.68 -18.91
CA CYS A 133 21.80 -3.59 -18.70
C CYS A 133 22.61 -4.17 -19.88
N ILE A 134 22.24 -5.35 -20.39
CA ILE A 134 22.91 -5.95 -21.55
C ILE A 134 22.76 -5.05 -22.78
N ALA A 135 21.54 -4.59 -23.07
CA ALA A 135 21.27 -3.70 -24.19
C ALA A 135 22.11 -2.40 -24.08
N CYS A 136 22.23 -1.82 -22.89
CA CYS A 136 23.04 -0.63 -22.66
C CYS A 136 24.53 -0.87 -22.96
N ILE A 137 25.10 -2.02 -22.57
CA ILE A 137 26.49 -2.37 -22.87
C ILE A 137 26.71 -2.50 -24.39
N LEU A 138 25.78 -3.15 -25.10
CA LEU A 138 25.84 -3.29 -26.55
C LEU A 138 25.77 -1.92 -27.25
N VAL A 139 24.82 -1.07 -26.86
CA VAL A 139 24.66 0.26 -27.42
C VAL A 139 25.87 1.15 -27.14
N ALA A 140 26.45 1.08 -25.93
CA ALA A 140 27.69 1.78 -25.60
C ALA A 140 28.88 1.32 -26.46
N GLY A 141 28.95 0.02 -26.79
CA GLY A 141 29.95 -0.52 -27.71
C GLY A 141 29.78 -0.03 -29.16
N LEU A 142 28.53 0.23 -29.59
CA LEU A 142 28.19 0.64 -30.96
C LEU A 142 28.22 2.16 -31.18
N LEU A 143 27.67 2.94 -30.24
CA LEU A 143 27.48 4.39 -30.33
C LEU A 143 28.49 5.20 -29.49
N GLY A 144 29.34 4.50 -28.74
CA GLY A 144 30.35 5.10 -27.87
C GLY A 144 29.80 5.61 -26.52
N PRO A 145 30.65 6.30 -25.73
CA PRO A 145 30.34 6.67 -24.34
C PRO A 145 29.16 7.62 -24.15
N ALA A 146 28.75 8.36 -25.19
CA ALA A 146 27.61 9.28 -25.12
C ALA A 146 26.27 8.59 -24.80
N ALA A 147 26.17 7.28 -25.07
CA ALA A 147 24.99 6.47 -24.73
C ALA A 147 24.75 6.31 -23.21
N PHE A 148 25.76 6.56 -22.36
CA PHE A 148 25.62 6.41 -20.90
C PHE A 148 24.80 7.51 -20.23
N ILE A 149 24.62 8.67 -20.87
CA ILE A 149 23.95 9.85 -20.29
C ILE A 149 22.45 9.59 -20.02
N GLY A 150 21.84 8.62 -20.70
CA GLY A 150 20.48 8.12 -20.38
C GLY A 150 20.45 6.76 -19.68
N ALA A 151 21.40 5.87 -19.98
CA ALA A 151 21.44 4.50 -19.47
C ALA A 151 21.81 4.39 -17.97
N GLY A 152 22.61 5.32 -17.45
CA GLY A 152 23.05 5.30 -16.05
C GLY A 152 21.89 5.39 -15.04
N ALA A 153 20.87 6.18 -15.33
CA ALA A 153 19.67 6.30 -14.49
C ALA A 153 18.86 5.00 -14.44
N SER A 154 18.74 4.31 -15.57
CA SER A 154 18.06 3.02 -15.67
C SER A 154 18.79 1.90 -14.92
N ALA A 155 20.13 1.90 -14.94
CA ALA A 155 20.94 0.94 -14.19
C ALA A 155 20.81 1.13 -12.66
N LEU A 156 20.79 2.38 -12.18
CA LEU A 156 20.55 2.70 -10.77
C LEU A 156 19.15 2.29 -10.32
N LEU A 157 18.13 2.53 -11.16
CA LEU A 157 16.76 2.11 -10.88
C LEU A 157 16.64 0.58 -10.84
N ALA A 158 17.27 -0.12 -11.79
CA ALA A 158 17.31 -1.59 -11.83
C ALA A 158 17.99 -2.18 -10.59
N TRP A 159 19.06 -1.54 -10.10
CA TRP A 159 19.72 -1.97 -8.86
C TRP A 159 18.80 -1.82 -7.64
N LYS A 160 18.06 -0.70 -7.53
CA LYS A 160 17.07 -0.50 -6.47
C LYS A 160 15.95 -1.55 -6.50
N ILE A 161 15.52 -1.95 -7.69
CA ILE A 161 14.44 -2.94 -7.87
C ILE A 161 14.91 -4.37 -7.58
N LYS A 162 16.19 -4.68 -7.74
CA LYS A 162 16.76 -6.01 -7.48
C LYS A 162 16.47 -6.49 -6.06
N ASP A 163 16.63 -5.61 -5.08
CA ASP A 163 16.46 -5.93 -3.66
C ASP A 163 15.05 -5.63 -3.13
N MET A 164 14.13 -5.23 -4.02
CA MET A 164 12.74 -4.98 -3.64
C MET A 164 12.08 -6.29 -3.21
N LYS A 165 11.59 -6.31 -1.98
CA LYS A 165 10.74 -7.36 -1.41
C LYS A 165 9.38 -6.74 -1.08
N PRO A 166 8.31 -7.54 -0.97
CA PRO A 166 7.06 -7.05 -0.43
C PRO A 166 7.34 -6.41 0.94
N GLU A 167 7.04 -5.11 1.07
CA GLU A 167 7.23 -4.40 2.32
C GLU A 167 6.12 -4.86 3.27
N LEU A 168 6.52 -5.44 4.41
CA LEU A 168 5.61 -5.74 5.50
C LEU A 168 5.59 -4.51 6.40
N LYS A 169 4.44 -3.84 6.48
CA LYS A 169 4.25 -2.71 7.38
C LYS A 169 3.50 -3.19 8.60
N GLU A 170 4.09 -2.93 9.77
CA GLU A 170 3.51 -3.27 11.06
C GLU A 170 2.86 -2.01 11.61
N GLU A 171 1.57 -2.10 11.92
CA GLU A 171 0.78 -0.97 12.41
C GLU A 171 0.06 -1.36 13.70
N VAL A 172 -0.10 -0.38 14.58
CA VAL A 172 -0.70 -0.53 15.90
C VAL A 172 -1.78 0.52 16.05
N CYS A 173 -2.91 0.13 16.61
CA CYS A 173 -3.99 1.01 17.03
C CYS A 173 -4.37 0.68 18.47
N LEU A 174 -3.96 1.53 19.41
CA LEU A 174 -4.29 1.39 20.82
C LEU A 174 -5.67 2.00 21.10
N TYR A 175 -6.43 1.38 22.00
CA TYR A 175 -7.71 1.96 22.44
C TYR A 175 -7.46 3.27 23.18
N SER A 176 -8.31 4.26 22.92
CA SER A 176 -8.31 5.51 23.67
C SER A 176 -8.73 5.21 25.11
N ASN A 177 -7.82 5.43 26.05
CA ASN A 177 -8.06 5.21 27.47
C ASN A 177 -8.25 6.58 28.12
N GLY A 178 -9.49 6.98 28.37
CA GLY A 178 -9.85 8.27 28.98
C GLY A 178 -10.43 9.34 28.04
N ASP A 179 -10.03 9.38 26.76
CA ASP A 179 -10.62 10.28 25.75
C ASP A 179 -11.74 9.57 24.96
N LYS A 180 -12.75 10.34 24.49
CA LYS A 180 -13.87 9.81 23.70
C LYS A 180 -13.35 9.06 22.47
N ALA A 181 -13.56 7.76 22.43
CA ALA A 181 -13.22 6.93 21.28
C ALA A 181 -14.22 7.18 20.15
N GLU A 182 -13.78 7.76 19.04
CA GLU A 182 -14.66 7.95 17.88
C GLU A 182 -14.57 6.74 16.96
N LEU A 183 -15.72 6.11 16.72
CA LEU A 183 -15.88 5.02 15.77
C LEU A 183 -16.66 5.51 14.57
N THR A 184 -16.08 5.36 13.39
CA THR A 184 -16.78 5.57 12.13
C THR A 184 -17.07 4.22 11.47
N LEU A 185 -18.34 3.97 11.22
CA LEU A 185 -18.85 2.76 10.61
C LEU A 185 -19.10 3.00 9.12
N PHE A 186 -18.39 2.25 8.27
CA PHE A 186 -18.61 2.28 6.82
C PHE A 186 -19.45 1.09 6.39
N GLU A 187 -20.77 1.26 6.28
CA GLU A 187 -21.69 0.16 5.96
C GLU A 187 -21.38 -0.47 4.59
N LYS A 188 -21.25 0.35 3.53
CA LYS A 188 -20.93 -0.14 2.18
C LYS A 188 -19.52 -0.69 2.06
N GLY A 189 -18.58 -0.12 2.81
CA GLY A 189 -17.17 -0.51 2.82
C GLY A 189 -16.85 -1.71 3.71
N ARG A 190 -17.80 -2.12 4.57
CA ARG A 190 -17.60 -3.12 5.62
C ARG A 190 -16.32 -2.87 6.41
N ALA A 191 -16.08 -1.61 6.75
CA ALA A 191 -14.90 -1.17 7.46
C ALA A 191 -15.29 -0.43 8.73
N ILE A 192 -14.47 -0.58 9.76
CA ILE A 192 -14.59 0.15 11.02
C ILE A 192 -13.35 1.01 11.12
N LYS A 193 -13.51 2.34 11.13
CA LYS A 193 -12.41 3.25 11.44
C LYS A 193 -12.50 3.59 12.92
N LEU A 194 -11.42 3.31 13.63
CA LEU A 194 -11.25 3.61 15.03
C LEU A 194 -10.28 4.78 15.15
N HIS A 195 -10.69 5.89 15.75
CA HIS A 195 -9.72 6.92 16.15
C HIS A 195 -8.88 6.36 17.31
N GLY A 196 -7.58 6.23 17.05
CA GLY A 196 -6.62 5.78 18.04
C GLY A 196 -6.14 6.95 18.88
N ARG A 197 -5.22 6.68 19.82
CA ARG A 197 -4.59 7.75 20.59
C ARG A 197 -3.77 8.67 19.67
N GLU A 198 -3.88 9.97 19.92
CA GLU A 198 -3.14 11.02 19.24
C GLU A 198 -1.63 10.71 19.22
N HIS A 199 -0.98 10.95 18.07
CA HIS A 199 0.46 10.76 17.82
C HIS A 199 1.03 9.32 17.73
N ILE A 200 0.22 8.26 17.89
CA ILE A 200 0.66 6.86 17.67
C ILE A 200 0.01 6.31 16.39
N SER A 201 -1.31 6.41 16.33
CA SER A 201 -2.11 6.13 15.13
C SER A 201 -3.33 7.05 15.20
N GLU A 202 -3.36 8.13 14.40
CA GLU A 202 -4.52 9.03 14.36
C GLU A 202 -5.82 8.24 14.11
N PHE A 203 -5.74 7.17 13.31
CA PHE A 203 -6.81 6.21 13.12
C PHE A 203 -6.28 4.84 12.68
N GLY A 204 -6.99 3.77 13.06
CA GLY A 204 -6.86 2.45 12.47
C GLY A 204 -8.11 2.11 11.65
N VAL A 205 -7.93 1.61 10.43
CA VAL A 205 -9.05 1.11 9.61
C VAL A 205 -9.03 -0.41 9.61
N LEU A 206 -10.12 -1.00 10.10
CA LEU A 206 -10.34 -2.44 10.16
C LEU A 206 -11.27 -2.83 9.02
N TYR A 207 -10.75 -3.52 8.01
CA TYR A 207 -11.61 -4.11 6.97
C TYR A 207 -12.16 -5.45 7.48
N CYS A 208 -13.48 -5.63 7.46
CA CYS A 208 -14.13 -6.84 7.95
C CYS A 208 -14.47 -7.81 6.80
N LEU A 209 -14.45 -9.11 7.11
CA LEU A 209 -14.97 -10.15 6.23
C LEU A 209 -16.50 -10.07 6.09
N GLU A 210 -17.03 -10.67 5.02
CA GLU A 210 -18.47 -10.71 4.77
C GLU A 210 -19.22 -11.40 5.91
N GLY A 211 -20.21 -10.71 6.50
CA GLY A 211 -20.98 -11.22 7.64
C GLY A 211 -20.28 -11.15 9.01
N GLU A 212 -18.98 -10.85 9.06
CA GLU A 212 -18.22 -10.77 10.32
C GLU A 212 -18.18 -9.38 10.94
N TYR A 213 -18.62 -8.37 10.21
CA TYR A 213 -18.65 -6.98 10.66
C TYR A 213 -19.27 -6.80 12.05
N GLN A 214 -20.46 -7.37 12.27
CA GLN A 214 -21.16 -7.30 13.56
C GLN A 214 -20.44 -8.06 14.68
N LYS A 215 -19.70 -9.12 14.34
CA LYS A 215 -18.92 -9.90 15.29
C LYS A 215 -17.70 -9.10 15.76
N VAL A 216 -16.97 -8.48 14.84
CA VAL A 216 -15.83 -7.61 15.15
C VAL A 216 -16.28 -6.43 16.00
N LEU A 217 -17.39 -5.78 15.65
CA LEU A 217 -17.93 -4.66 16.41
C LEU A 217 -18.29 -5.04 17.86
N LYS A 218 -18.95 -6.20 18.05
CA LYS A 218 -19.27 -6.74 19.38
C LYS A 218 -18.03 -7.07 20.22
N LEU A 219 -16.92 -7.45 19.58
CA LEU A 219 -15.66 -7.70 20.27
C LEU A 219 -14.96 -6.42 20.71
N LEU A 220 -15.22 -5.29 20.05
CA LEU A 220 -14.60 -4.01 20.37
C LEU A 220 -15.31 -3.28 21.52
N TYR A 221 -16.65 -3.32 21.57
CA TYR A 221 -17.43 -2.59 22.59
C TYR A 221 -16.98 -2.76 24.04
N PRO A 222 -16.60 -3.97 24.52
CA PRO A 222 -16.18 -4.15 25.91
C PRO A 222 -14.89 -3.41 26.28
N TYR A 223 -14.09 -3.01 25.30
CA TYR A 223 -12.79 -2.35 25.50
C TYR A 223 -12.84 -0.83 25.22
N LEU A 224 -14.02 -0.30 24.92
CA LEU A 224 -14.25 1.11 24.62
C LEU A 224 -15.09 1.72 25.74
N ASP A 225 -14.47 2.51 26.61
CA ASP A 225 -15.15 3.08 27.80
C ASP A 225 -16.22 4.10 27.43
N ASN A 226 -15.88 5.09 26.61
CA ASN A 226 -16.76 6.13 26.11
C ASN A 226 -16.58 6.26 24.61
N TYR A 227 -17.59 5.90 23.81
CA TYR A 227 -17.49 5.95 22.36
C TYR A 227 -18.63 6.70 21.68
N GLU A 228 -18.29 7.43 20.62
CA GLU A 228 -19.24 8.05 19.69
C GLU A 228 -19.21 7.28 18.36
N VAL A 229 -20.40 6.91 17.87
CA VAL A 229 -20.55 6.12 16.63
C VAL A 229 -21.09 7.02 15.53
N HIS A 230 -20.33 7.15 14.44
CA HIS A 230 -20.76 7.82 13.23
C HIS A 230 -20.95 6.80 12.11
N GLU A 231 -22.20 6.61 11.68
CA GLU A 231 -22.51 5.79 10.52
C GLU A 231 -22.41 6.62 9.24
N VAL A 232 -21.60 6.12 8.30
CA VAL A 232 -21.28 6.84 7.07
C VAL A 232 -21.39 5.92 5.87
N ASP A 233 -22.15 6.36 4.86
CA ASP A 233 -22.39 5.60 3.63
C ASP A 233 -21.15 5.41 2.76
N SER A 234 -20.18 6.34 2.82
CA SER A 234 -18.98 6.29 1.99
C SER A 234 -17.81 7.09 2.54
N TRP A 235 -16.59 6.70 2.15
CA TRP A 235 -15.34 7.41 2.43
C TRP A 235 -15.31 8.87 1.96
N ARG A 236 -16.24 9.30 1.07
CA ARG A 236 -16.32 10.66 0.52
C ARG A 236 -17.11 11.65 1.39
N ALA A 237 -17.68 11.19 2.50
CA ALA A 237 -18.42 12.04 3.43
C ALA A 237 -17.53 12.65 4.53
N PHE A 238 -16.21 12.54 4.39
CA PHE A 238 -15.18 13.22 5.17
C PHE A 238 -14.39 14.16 4.28
#